data_AF-A0A7J6RIH0-F1
#
_entry.id   AF-A0A7J6RIH0-F1
#
_cell.length_a   1.000
_cell.length_b   1.000
_cell.length_c   1.000
_cell.angle_alpha   90.00
_cell.angle_beta   90.00
_cell.angle_gamma   90.00
#
_symmetry.space_group_name_H-M   'P 1'
#
loop_
_entity.id
_entity.type
_entity.pdbx_description
1 polymer ?
#
loop_
_entity_poly.entity_id
_entity_poly.type
_entity_poly.pdbx_seq_one_letter_code
_entity_poly.pdbx_strand_id
1 'polypeptide(L)'
;MLIKVTGVILTGDINLATTCYSQGCDVAGLMLIAQATADRSLLEKVASMAKEKEMWNVAFSASLLLGDAEGCVDILVDSHRLPEAVFFARTYCPSKLVNKDSDLFESWR
;
A
#
# COMPACT_ATOMS: atom_id res chain seq x y z
N MET A 1 -6.57 19.59 15.89
CA MET A 1 -5.37 19.05 15.23
C MET A 1 -5.49 19.08 13.70
N LEU A 2 -6.61 18.64 13.13
CA LEU A 2 -6.87 18.61 11.68
C LEU A 2 -6.68 19.95 10.93
N ILE A 3 -7.00 21.11 11.55
CA ILE A 3 -6.86 22.43 10.90
C ILE A 3 -5.38 22.86 10.72
N LYS A 4 -4.46 22.39 11.58
CA LYS A 4 -3.04 22.75 11.47
C LYS A 4 -2.35 22.00 10.34
N VAL A 5 -2.74 20.74 10.10
CA VAL A 5 -2.03 19.87 9.15
C VAL A 5 -2.33 20.23 7.69
N THR A 6 -3.59 20.59 7.38
CA THR A 6 -3.93 21.18 6.07
C THR A 6 -3.22 22.51 5.82
N GLY A 7 -3.03 23.32 6.87
CA GLY A 7 -2.25 24.56 6.81
C GLY A 7 -0.80 24.36 6.38
N VAL A 8 -0.15 23.26 6.80
CA VAL A 8 1.26 22.99 6.44
C VAL A 8 1.41 22.64 4.96
N ILE A 9 0.46 21.89 4.38
CA ILE A 9 0.44 21.64 2.93
C ILE A 9 0.27 22.96 2.17
N LEU A 10 -0.57 23.88 2.65
CA LEU A 10 -0.77 25.20 2.04
C LEU A 10 0.51 26.07 2.06
N THR A 11 1.37 25.89 3.08
CA THR A 11 2.66 26.59 3.14
C THR A 11 3.73 25.99 2.22
N GLY A 12 3.48 24.82 1.61
CA GLY A 12 4.40 24.14 0.70
C GLY A 12 5.58 23.45 1.37
N ASP A 13 5.64 23.41 2.71
CA ASP A 13 6.73 22.78 3.44
C ASP A 13 6.47 21.28 3.63
N ILE A 14 6.97 20.49 2.68
CA ILE A 14 6.75 19.04 2.61
C ILE A 14 7.43 18.30 3.77
N ASN A 15 8.57 18.80 4.25
CA ASN A 15 9.31 18.18 5.35
C ASN A 15 8.53 18.30 6.67
N LEU A 16 8.01 19.50 6.93
CA LEU A 16 7.14 19.76 8.08
C LEU A 16 5.83 18.97 7.97
N ALA A 17 5.25 18.85 6.77
CA ALA A 17 4.06 18.04 6.56
C ALA A 17 4.34 16.56 6.91
N THR A 18 5.43 15.99 6.39
CA THR A 18 5.83 14.59 6.62
C THR A 18 6.01 14.29 8.10
N THR A 19 6.68 15.17 8.85
CA THR A 19 6.85 15.00 10.30
C THR A 19 5.52 15.10 11.05
N CYS A 20 4.64 16.04 10.69
CA CYS A 20 3.31 16.17 11.29
C CYS A 20 2.47 14.92 11.06
N TYR A 21 2.42 14.41 9.83
CA TYR A 21 1.64 13.22 9.50
C TYR A 21 2.22 11.94 10.11
N SER A 22 3.55 11.86 10.22
CA SER A 22 4.24 10.74 10.90
C SER A 22 3.91 10.71 12.39
N GLN A 23 3.91 11.87 13.07
CA GLN A 23 3.51 11.96 14.48
C GLN A 23 2.01 11.73 14.68
N GLY A 24 1.19 12.18 13.72
CA GLY A 24 -0.25 11.99 13.71
C GLY A 24 -0.69 10.57 13.34
N CYS A 25 0.25 9.68 12.98
CA CYS A 25 -0.03 8.31 12.56
C CYS A 25 -1.03 8.22 11.38
N ASP A 26 -1.12 9.27 10.55
CA ASP A 26 -2.04 9.35 9.43
C ASP A 26 -1.37 8.82 8.16
N VAL A 27 -1.67 7.56 7.87
CA VAL A 27 -1.05 6.80 6.77
C VAL A 27 -1.53 7.31 5.41
N ALA A 28 -2.77 7.77 5.30
CA ALA A 28 -3.31 8.29 4.04
C ALA A 28 -2.66 9.62 3.66
N GLY A 29 -2.46 10.52 4.64
CA GLY A 29 -1.72 11.78 4.42
C GLY A 29 -0.26 11.54 4.03
N LEU A 30 0.42 10.59 4.69
CA LEU A 30 1.78 10.20 4.31
C LEU A 30 1.86 9.61 2.91
N MET A 31 0.89 8.78 2.51
CA MET A 31 0.82 8.20 1.17
C MET A 31 0.66 9.28 0.09
N LEU A 32 -0.14 10.31 0.36
CA LEU A 32 -0.33 11.43 -0.56
C LEU A 32 0.98 12.18 -0.78
N ILE A 33 1.71 12.45 0.30
CA ILE A 33 3.03 13.11 0.23
C ILE A 33 4.02 12.23 -0.53
N ALA A 34 4.09 10.94 -0.21
CA ALA A 34 5.01 10.00 -0.85
C ALA A 34 4.78 9.92 -2.37
N GLN A 35 3.52 9.97 -2.81
CA GLN A 35 3.17 10.02 -4.24
C GLN A 35 3.54 11.36 -4.88
N ALA A 36 3.27 12.47 -4.20
CA ALA A 36 3.58 13.81 -4.71
C ALA A 36 5.10 14.06 -4.84
N THR A 37 5.91 13.50 -3.94
CA THR A 37 7.38 13.60 -3.99
C THR A 37 8.05 12.47 -4.74
N ALA A 38 7.30 11.43 -5.14
CA ALA A 38 7.83 10.17 -5.67
C ALA A 38 8.92 9.54 -4.77
N ASP A 39 8.82 9.72 -3.45
CA ASP A 39 9.78 9.17 -2.49
C ASP A 39 9.47 7.70 -2.19
N ARG A 40 10.26 6.82 -2.82
CA ARG A 40 10.15 5.36 -2.66
C ARG A 40 10.31 4.92 -1.20
N SER A 41 11.23 5.52 -0.45
CA SER A 41 11.54 5.10 0.92
C SER A 41 10.41 5.43 1.89
N LEU A 42 9.73 6.56 1.67
CA LEU A 42 8.54 6.93 2.42
C LEU A 42 7.37 6.01 2.07
N LEU A 43 7.26 5.62 0.79
CA LEU A 43 6.20 4.76 0.30
C LEU A 43 6.32 3.32 0.83
N GLU A 44 7.53 2.80 1.00
CA GLU A 44 7.81 1.53 1.69
C GLU A 44 7.37 1.56 3.17
N LYS A 45 7.66 2.65 3.89
CA LYS A 45 7.18 2.85 5.27
C LYS A 45 5.65 2.92 5.34
N VAL A 46 5.02 3.59 4.39
CA VAL A 46 3.57 3.67 4.29
C VAL A 46 2.97 2.28 4.07
N ALA A 47 3.57 1.46 3.19
CA ALA A 47 3.13 0.09 2.96
C ALA A 47 3.20 -0.77 4.23
N SER A 48 4.31 -0.71 4.98
CA SER A 48 4.46 -1.46 6.22
C SER A 48 3.48 -0.99 7.31
N MET A 49 3.36 0.33 7.51
CA MET A 49 2.41 0.91 8.47
C MET A 49 0.95 0.59 8.11
N ALA A 50 0.60 0.61 6.82
CA ALA A 50 -0.73 0.26 6.36
C ALA A 50 -1.04 -1.23 6.60
N LYS A 51 -0.06 -2.11 6.39
CA LYS A 51 -0.20 -3.55 6.66
C LYS A 51 -0.38 -3.82 8.16
N GLU A 52 0.40 -3.17 9.02
CA GLU A 52 0.27 -3.27 10.48
C GLU A 52 -1.11 -2.80 10.99
N LYS A 53 -1.72 -1.82 10.31
CA LYS A 53 -3.05 -1.28 10.66
C LYS A 53 -4.21 -2.01 9.96
N GLU A 54 -3.93 -3.10 9.25
CA GLU A 54 -4.93 -3.83 8.44
C GLU A 54 -5.67 -2.92 7.43
N MET A 55 -5.02 -1.83 7.02
CA MET A 55 -5.52 -0.92 5.99
C MET A 55 -5.16 -1.48 4.62
N TRP A 56 -5.81 -2.58 4.25
CA TRP A 56 -5.50 -3.39 3.07
C TRP A 56 -5.47 -2.59 1.77
N ASN A 57 -6.38 -1.64 1.59
CA ASN A 57 -6.44 -0.77 0.43
C ASN A 57 -5.18 0.11 0.30
N VAL A 58 -4.75 0.74 1.40
CA VAL A 58 -3.57 1.61 1.40
C VAL A 58 -2.29 0.78 1.24
N ALA A 59 -2.22 -0.38 1.90
CA ALA A 59 -1.09 -1.30 1.77
C ALA A 59 -0.95 -1.82 0.32
N PHE A 60 -2.08 -2.20 -0.30
CA PHE A 60 -2.12 -2.65 -1.69
C PHE A 60 -1.69 -1.53 -2.65
N SER A 61 -2.27 -0.33 -2.53
CA SER A 61 -1.93 0.78 -3.39
C SER A 61 -0.46 1.21 -3.23
N ALA A 62 0.08 1.21 -2.03
CA ALA A 62 1.49 1.50 -1.79
C ALA A 62 2.41 0.45 -2.45
N SER A 63 2.11 -0.84 -2.27
CA SER A 63 2.89 -1.93 -2.88
C SER A 63 2.81 -1.90 -4.41
N LEU A 64 1.63 -1.57 -4.96
CA LEU A 64 1.43 -1.41 -6.40
C LEU A 64 2.28 -0.28 -6.99
N LEU A 65 2.34 0.86 -6.29
CA LEU A 65 3.17 2.01 -6.69
C LEU A 65 4.68 1.72 -6.59
N LEU A 66 5.11 0.84 -5.66
CA LEU A 66 6.48 0.35 -5.58
C LEU A 66 6.85 -0.62 -6.71
N GLY A 67 5.85 -1.11 -7.45
CA GLY A 67 6.00 -2.16 -8.46
C GLY A 67 6.12 -3.56 -7.86
N ASP A 68 5.81 -3.74 -6.58
CA ASP A 68 5.85 -5.05 -5.92
C ASP A 68 4.52 -5.80 -6.13
N ALA A 69 4.37 -6.37 -7.33
CA ALA A 69 3.19 -7.17 -7.68
C ALA A 69 3.09 -8.44 -6.83
N GLU A 70 4.20 -8.97 -6.35
CA GLU A 70 4.21 -10.15 -5.48
C GLU A 70 3.63 -9.82 -4.11
N GLY A 71 4.06 -8.73 -3.48
CA GLY A 71 3.53 -8.26 -2.20
C GLY A 71 2.04 -7.89 -2.29
N CYS A 72 1.58 -7.35 -3.42
CA CYS A 72 0.16 -7.09 -3.68
C CYS A 72 -0.71 -8.35 -3.61
N VAL A 73 -0.25 -9.47 -4.19
CA VAL A 73 -0.98 -10.75 -4.13
C VAL A 73 -1.04 -11.25 -2.69
N ASP A 74 0.07 -11.19 -1.96
CA ASP A 74 0.13 -11.65 -0.58
C ASP A 74 -0.82 -10.83 0.32
N ILE A 75 -0.94 -9.51 0.11
CA ILE A 75 -1.92 -8.63 0.78
C ILE A 75 -3.37 -9.04 0.48
N LEU A 76 -3.68 -9.41 -0.77
CA LEU A 76 -5.02 -9.85 -1.17
C LEU A 76 -5.37 -11.22 -0.58
N VAL A 77 -4.38 -12.11 -0.43
CA VAL A 77 -4.55 -13.39 0.28
C VAL A 77 -4.76 -13.16 1.77
N ASP A 78 -3.94 -12.30 2.40
CA ASP A 78 -4.04 -11.94 3.82
C ASP A 78 -5.41 -11.31 4.16
N SER A 79 -6.00 -10.55 3.23
CA SER A 79 -7.32 -9.93 3.38
C SER A 79 -8.51 -10.84 3.01
N HIS A 80 -8.27 -12.14 2.79
CA HIS A 80 -9.26 -13.14 2.36
C HIS A 80 -9.98 -12.84 1.03
N ARG A 81 -9.35 -12.03 0.16
CA ARG A 81 -9.87 -11.68 -1.18
C ARG A 81 -9.26 -12.55 -2.26
N LEU A 82 -9.42 -13.86 -2.12
CA LEU A 82 -8.88 -14.87 -3.03
C LEU A 82 -9.23 -14.64 -4.52
N PRO A 83 -10.48 -14.30 -4.91
CA PRO A 83 -10.78 -14.05 -6.31
C PRO A 83 -9.96 -12.88 -6.89
N GLU A 84 -9.83 -11.79 -6.14
CA GLU A 84 -9.06 -10.60 -6.55
C GLU A 84 -7.56 -10.93 -6.64
N ALA A 85 -7.04 -11.69 -5.67
CA ALA A 85 -5.64 -12.15 -5.65
C ALA A 85 -5.30 -12.97 -6.90
N VAL A 86 -6.17 -13.94 -7.24
CA VAL A 86 -6.02 -14.80 -8.41
C VAL A 86 -6.06 -13.99 -9.70
N PHE A 87 -7.05 -13.10 -9.86
CA PHE A 87 -7.15 -12.24 -11.04
C PHE A 87 -5.93 -11.33 -11.19
N PHE A 88 -5.44 -10.74 -10.09
CA PHE A 88 -4.29 -9.86 -10.09
C PHE A 88 -2.99 -10.63 -10.42
N ALA A 89 -2.79 -11.81 -9.85
CA ALA A 89 -1.63 -12.65 -10.14
C ALA A 89 -1.62 -13.07 -11.62
N ARG A 90 -2.78 -13.39 -12.22
CA ARG A 90 -2.86 -13.76 -13.65
C ARG A 90 -2.42 -12.64 -14.57
N THR A 91 -2.72 -11.39 -14.23
CA THR A 91 -2.45 -10.23 -15.09
C THR A 91 -1.06 -9.65 -14.87
N TYR A 92 -0.60 -9.57 -13.62
CA TYR A 92 0.63 -8.85 -13.26
C TYR A 92 1.81 -9.77 -12.90
N CYS A 93 1.57 -11.02 -12.47
CA CYS A 93 2.64 -11.95 -12.10
C CYS A 93 2.27 -13.41 -12.44
N PRO A 94 2.17 -13.77 -13.73
CA PRO A 94 1.74 -15.10 -14.15
C PRO A 94 2.70 -16.21 -13.68
N SER A 95 3.97 -15.87 -13.41
CA SER A 95 4.97 -16.78 -12.86
C SER A 95 4.68 -17.21 -11.41
N LYS A 96 4.04 -16.37 -10.58
CA LYS A 96 3.71 -16.73 -9.19
C LYS A 96 2.65 -17.83 -9.14
N LEU A 97 1.69 -17.80 -10.08
CA LEU A 97 0.62 -18.78 -10.18
C LEU A 97 1.09 -20.19 -10.53
N VAL A 98 2.22 -20.31 -11.24
CA VAL A 98 2.78 -21.60 -11.64
C VAL A 98 3.40 -22.34 -10.45
N ASN A 99 3.92 -21.59 -9.46
CA ASN A 99 4.83 -22.16 -8.45
C ASN A 99 4.24 -22.28 -7.03
N LYS A 100 3.26 -21.45 -6.64
CA LYS A 100 2.81 -21.41 -5.24
C LYS A 100 1.38 -21.95 -5.02
N ASP A 101 0.56 -22.00 -6.07
CA ASP A 101 -0.90 -21.91 -5.91
C ASP A 101 -1.73 -22.78 -6.88
N SER A 102 -1.35 -24.06 -7.08
CA SER A 102 -2.37 -25.06 -7.43
C SER A 102 -3.50 -25.05 -6.38
N ASP A 103 -3.16 -24.74 -5.13
CA ASP A 103 -4.06 -24.83 -4.00
C ASP A 103 -4.91 -23.57 -3.78
N LEU A 104 -4.41 -22.34 -4.06
CA LEU A 104 -5.29 -21.14 -4.00
C LEU A 104 -6.35 -21.18 -5.09
N PHE A 105 -6.00 -21.65 -6.28
CA PHE A 105 -6.96 -21.79 -7.38
C PHE A 105 -8.00 -22.87 -7.09
N GLU A 106 -7.59 -24.01 -6.54
CA GLU A 106 -8.53 -25.07 -6.13
C GLU A 106 -9.35 -24.67 -4.89
N SER A 107 -8.80 -23.87 -3.97
CA SER A 107 -9.54 -23.31 -2.83
C SER A 107 -10.63 -22.31 -3.24
N TRP A 108 -10.48 -21.67 -4.39
CA TRP A 108 -11.46 -20.71 -4.91
C TRP A 108 -12.54 -21.37 -5.77
N ARG A 109 -12.29 -22.58 -6.30
CA ARG A 109 -13.26 -23.37 -7.08
C ARG A 109 -14.37 -23.92 -6.18
#